data_AF-K1SU98-F1
#
_entry.id   AF-K1SU98-F1
#
_cell.length_a   1.000
_cell.length_b   1.000
_cell.length_c   1.000
_cell.angle_alpha   90.00
_cell.angle_beta   90.00
_cell.angle_gamma   90.00
#
_symmetry.space_group_name_H-M   'P 1'
#
loop_
_entity.id
_entity.type
_entity.pdbx_description
1 polymer ?
#
loop_
_entity_poly.entity_id
_entity_poly.type
_entity_poly.pdbx_seq_one_letter_code
_entity_poly.pdbx_strand_id
1 'polypeptide(L)'
;MPVHHSTDAPERHNAHNAHKRPPEKHKIHKRPPEKNGTAPRGISYDDEFGPIITRGGRNGGNAASFGTASYEQASEQGAVRKRPPIKGIKGNEKEIAVRIAAYFVRNKKTWITIAVCVVCAICLSSYLISCMNDVLAIRRDSENVISVTIPAETNTSDVINILKDNGLIKHKHFCKMFAKIMNYRDDNYMSGIYYITKSMGVEKMLSTFKSPPSTGETVRLSFPEGYTADQIVEKLEKYEVCSADAIYKAMREVDFSSEYTFIKNEPNKEQRYRSLEGYLYPDTYDFYKGENASSVIRTFLNNFQKKWTDDYQKKADALNIVG
;
A
#
# COMPACT_ATOMS: atom_id res chain seq x y z
N MET A 1 16.97 -78.26 6.24
CA MET A 1 18.34 -78.01 5.76
C MET A 1 18.52 -76.50 5.60
N PRO A 2 19.70 -75.97 5.96
CA PRO A 2 19.83 -74.71 6.70
C PRO A 2 20.63 -73.64 5.93
N VAL A 3 21.06 -72.59 6.65
CA VAL A 3 22.26 -71.74 6.41
C VAL A 3 21.99 -70.53 5.49
N HIS A 4 22.40 -69.29 5.76
CA HIS A 4 22.95 -68.56 6.92
C HIS A 4 22.97 -67.06 6.52
N HIS A 5 23.12 -66.19 7.52
CA HIS A 5 23.90 -64.94 7.54
C HIS A 5 24.30 -64.24 6.23
N SER A 6 24.10 -62.93 6.17
CA SER A 6 25.11 -61.99 6.68
C SER A 6 24.65 -60.53 6.54
N THR A 7 24.82 -59.83 7.65
CA THR A 7 25.07 -58.39 7.74
C THR A 7 26.21 -57.97 6.82
N ASP A 8 26.08 -56.85 6.12
CA ASP A 8 27.15 -55.84 6.06
C ASP A 8 26.66 -54.52 5.48
N ALA A 9 26.98 -53.46 6.20
CA ALA A 9 26.93 -52.08 5.73
C ALA A 9 28.11 -51.82 4.80
N PRO A 10 28.00 -50.86 3.86
CA PRO A 10 29.17 -50.19 3.33
C PRO A 10 29.26 -48.74 3.79
N GLU A 11 30.52 -48.37 3.93
CA GLU A 11 31.07 -47.13 4.45
C GLU A 11 30.71 -45.86 3.68
N ARG A 12 30.74 -44.80 4.49
CA ARG A 12 31.00 -43.40 4.17
C ARG A 12 31.97 -43.21 3.00
N HIS A 13 31.56 -42.42 2.02
CA HIS A 13 32.49 -41.66 1.17
C HIS A 13 32.16 -40.16 1.25
N ASN A 14 33.17 -39.43 1.71
CA ASN A 14 33.28 -37.98 1.77
C ASN A 14 33.14 -37.36 0.37
N ALA A 15 32.24 -36.39 0.23
CA ALA A 15 32.32 -35.39 -0.83
C ALA A 15 32.27 -34.01 -0.19
N HIS A 16 33.47 -33.47 0.07
CA HIS A 16 33.69 -32.04 0.24
C HIS A 16 33.12 -31.31 -0.98
N ASN A 17 32.18 -30.38 -0.77
CA ASN A 17 31.91 -29.33 -1.75
C ASN A 17 31.93 -27.97 -1.07
N ALA A 18 33.11 -27.37 -1.13
CA ALA A 18 33.40 -26.02 -0.69
C ALA A 18 32.67 -25.02 -1.60
N HIS A 19 31.59 -24.41 -1.09
CA HIS A 19 30.99 -23.25 -1.74
C HIS A 19 31.82 -22.00 -1.42
N LYS A 20 32.77 -21.71 -2.33
CA LYS A 20 33.52 -20.45 -2.37
C LYS A 20 32.54 -19.28 -2.50
N ARG A 21 32.58 -18.35 -1.54
CA ARG A 21 31.97 -17.02 -1.66
C ARG A 21 32.67 -16.26 -2.81
N PRO A 22 31.94 -15.58 -3.71
CA PRO A 22 32.57 -14.74 -4.72
C PRO A 22 33.17 -13.46 -4.07
N PRO A 23 34.28 -12.93 -4.60
CA PRO A 23 34.96 -11.77 -4.04
C PRO A 23 34.21 -10.46 -4.32
N GLU A 24 34.21 -9.61 -3.31
CA GLU A 24 33.69 -8.25 -3.28
C GLU A 24 34.42 -7.34 -4.29
N LYS A 25 33.70 -6.85 -5.29
CA LYS A 25 34.25 -5.95 -6.32
C LYS A 25 34.25 -4.51 -5.81
N HIS A 26 35.44 -4.02 -5.45
CA HIS A 26 35.75 -2.59 -5.35
C HIS A 26 35.37 -1.86 -6.65
N LYS A 27 34.36 -0.99 -6.60
CA LYS A 27 34.08 -0.03 -7.68
C LYS A 27 34.77 1.29 -7.38
N ILE A 28 35.90 1.49 -8.06
CA ILE A 28 36.58 2.78 -8.25
C ILE A 28 35.62 3.73 -8.97
N HIS A 29 35.22 4.83 -8.33
CA HIS A 29 34.43 5.88 -8.94
C HIS A 29 35.34 6.87 -9.69
N LYS A 30 35.21 6.91 -11.02
CA LYS A 30 35.79 7.95 -11.88
C LYS A 30 35.00 9.26 -11.71
N ARG A 31 35.69 10.39 -11.46
CA ARG A 31 35.10 11.74 -11.48
C ARG A 31 34.77 12.18 -12.91
N PRO A 32 33.59 12.79 -13.14
CA PRO A 32 33.33 13.70 -14.27
C PRO A 32 33.27 15.18 -13.81
N PRO A 33 33.23 16.15 -14.75
CA PRO A 33 33.86 17.45 -14.60
C PRO A 33 33.00 18.53 -13.93
N GLU A 34 33.70 19.52 -13.38
CA GLU A 34 33.20 20.79 -12.85
C GLU A 34 32.21 21.48 -13.80
N LYS A 35 31.06 21.90 -13.23
CA LYS A 35 30.25 22.99 -13.78
C LYS A 35 29.95 24.00 -12.69
N ASN A 36 30.32 25.24 -13.01
CA ASN A 36 30.19 26.46 -12.24
C ASN A 36 28.75 26.72 -11.76
N GLY A 37 28.61 27.12 -10.48
CA GLY A 37 27.34 27.58 -9.94
C GLY A 37 27.41 27.77 -8.42
N THR A 38 27.41 29.02 -7.99
CA THR A 38 27.64 29.55 -6.65
C THR A 38 26.71 28.98 -5.57
N ALA A 39 27.26 28.38 -4.50
CA ALA A 39 26.52 28.01 -3.28
C ALA A 39 27.35 28.34 -2.01
N PRO A 40 26.71 28.83 -0.91
CA PRO A 40 27.40 29.44 0.22
C PRO A 40 28.00 28.42 1.20
N ARG A 41 29.14 28.79 1.81
CA ARG A 41 29.96 27.96 2.71
C ARG A 41 29.24 27.54 4.01
N GLY A 42 29.39 26.25 4.36
CA GLY A 42 29.53 25.78 5.74
C GLY A 42 28.41 24.86 6.26
N ILE A 43 28.46 23.57 5.89
CA ILE A 43 27.92 22.44 6.66
C ILE A 43 28.84 21.24 6.35
N SER A 44 29.49 20.65 7.38
CA SER A 44 30.11 19.31 7.30
C SER A 44 29.20 18.30 8.01
N TYR A 45 29.21 17.06 7.54
CA TYR A 45 28.47 15.92 8.12
C TYR A 45 29.46 15.01 8.87
N ASP A 46 29.10 14.59 10.07
CA ASP A 46 29.72 13.46 10.79
C ASP A 46 28.74 12.27 10.75
N ASP A 47 29.22 11.09 10.34
CA ASP A 47 28.38 9.92 10.00
C ASP A 47 27.90 9.08 11.21
N GLU A 48 27.98 9.57 12.46
CA GLU A 48 27.51 8.80 13.64
C GLU A 48 26.56 9.52 14.60
N PHE A 49 26.41 10.84 14.55
CA PHE A 49 25.45 11.55 15.39
C PHE A 49 24.89 12.76 14.61
N GLY A 50 23.56 12.89 14.58
CA GLY A 50 22.82 13.90 13.79
C GLY A 50 23.19 15.37 14.10
N PRO A 51 22.55 16.34 13.40
CA PRO A 51 23.10 17.69 13.20
C PRO A 51 23.25 18.50 14.50
N ILE A 52 24.48 18.95 14.77
CA ILE A 52 24.77 19.97 15.78
C ILE A 52 24.66 21.34 15.12
N ILE A 53 23.71 22.15 15.59
CA ILE A 53 23.55 23.54 15.14
C ILE A 53 24.63 24.39 15.82
N THR A 54 25.70 24.72 15.09
CA THR A 54 26.55 25.86 15.42
C THR A 54 26.68 26.76 14.22
N ARG A 55 26.18 28.00 14.31
CA ARG A 55 26.66 29.08 13.45
C ARG A 55 26.92 30.33 14.27
N GLY A 56 28.21 30.64 14.37
CA GLY A 56 28.75 31.91 14.83
C GLY A 56 28.47 33.06 13.86
N GLY A 57 28.52 34.26 14.41
CA GLY A 57 28.31 35.52 13.71
C GLY A 57 29.53 36.10 13.02
N ARG A 58 29.33 37.24 12.35
CA ARG A 58 30.38 38.21 11.99
C ARG A 58 29.78 39.58 11.63
N ASN A 59 30.10 40.56 12.45
CA ASN A 59 30.55 41.93 12.13
C ASN A 59 31.04 42.46 13.48
N GLY A 60 32.33 42.66 13.75
CA GLY A 60 33.28 43.41 12.95
C GLY A 60 33.59 44.68 13.73
N GLY A 61 34.52 44.59 14.69
CA GLY A 61 34.93 45.73 15.52
C GLY A 61 35.86 45.33 16.67
N ASN A 62 37.16 45.57 16.45
CA ASN A 62 38.28 45.59 17.42
C ASN A 62 38.66 44.28 18.14
N ALA A 63 39.65 43.60 17.55
CA ALA A 63 40.58 42.76 18.30
C ALA A 63 41.72 43.64 18.84
N ALA A 64 41.81 43.78 20.17
CA ALA A 64 43.08 44.02 20.83
C ALA A 64 43.50 42.69 21.47
N SER A 65 44.64 42.22 20.99
CA SER A 65 45.39 41.01 21.31
C SER A 65 45.47 40.66 22.79
N PHE A 66 45.38 39.36 23.10
CA PHE A 66 46.26 38.78 24.12
C PHE A 66 46.82 37.46 23.63
N GLY A 67 48.14 37.46 23.43
CA GLY A 67 48.95 36.28 23.19
C GLY A 67 49.17 35.48 24.47
N THR A 68 49.24 34.17 24.27
CA THR A 68 50.15 33.20 24.90
C THR A 68 50.81 33.58 26.22
N ALA A 69 50.49 32.84 27.28
CA ALA A 69 51.51 32.33 28.17
C ALA A 69 50.97 31.09 28.89
N SER A 70 51.53 29.94 28.51
CA SER A 70 51.45 28.71 29.29
C SER A 70 52.31 28.89 30.54
N TYR A 71 51.70 28.56 31.66
CA TYR A 71 52.19 28.37 33.03
C TYR A 71 53.67 27.95 33.17
N GLU A 72 54.43 28.68 33.99
CA GLU A 72 55.08 28.12 35.19
C GLU A 72 55.68 29.22 36.08
N GLN A 73 55.69 28.96 37.40
CA GLN A 73 56.34 29.72 38.49
C GLN A 73 55.65 31.04 38.92
N ALA A 74 55.55 31.41 40.19
CA ALA A 74 55.74 30.76 41.48
C ALA A 74 55.11 31.69 42.54
N SER A 75 54.52 31.08 43.57
CA SER A 75 54.55 31.42 44.99
C SER A 75 54.42 32.86 45.55
N GLU A 76 53.73 32.89 46.70
CA GLU A 76 53.85 33.80 47.85
C GLU A 76 53.02 35.10 47.93
N GLN A 77 52.10 35.05 48.91
CA GLN A 77 51.69 36.10 49.85
C GLN A 77 51.18 37.43 49.30
N GLY A 78 49.88 37.67 49.46
CA GLY A 78 49.33 39.02 49.37
C GLY A 78 47.80 39.11 49.37
N ALA A 79 47.21 39.30 50.56
CA ALA A 79 45.91 39.94 50.81
C ALA A 79 44.69 39.50 49.98
N VAL A 80 43.87 38.61 50.55
CA VAL A 80 42.49 38.35 50.11
C VAL A 80 41.62 39.60 50.39
N ARG A 81 41.53 40.53 49.45
CA ARG A 81 40.42 41.50 49.41
C ARG A 81 39.15 40.77 48.99
N LYS A 82 38.24 40.54 49.94
CA LYS A 82 36.89 40.01 49.69
C LYS A 82 36.18 40.89 48.65
N ARG A 83 35.79 40.31 47.51
CA ARG A 83 34.86 40.96 46.57
C ARG A 83 33.52 41.15 47.30
N PRO A 84 32.85 42.31 47.17
CA PRO A 84 31.54 42.48 47.79
C PRO A 84 30.56 41.48 47.15
N PRO A 85 29.56 40.98 47.91
CA PRO A 85 28.57 40.07 47.37
C PRO A 85 27.78 40.78 46.26
N ILE A 86 27.68 40.14 45.10
CA ILE A 86 26.79 40.58 44.01
C ILE A 86 25.36 40.53 44.55
N LYS A 87 24.83 41.69 44.96
CA LYS A 87 23.43 41.84 45.35
C LYS A 87 22.56 41.81 44.09
N GLY A 88 21.78 40.73 43.97
CA GLY A 88 20.38 40.80 43.53
C GLY A 88 20.08 40.84 42.03
N ILE A 89 20.09 39.69 41.36
CA ILE A 89 19.22 39.42 40.20
C ILE A 89 17.98 38.66 40.72
N LYS A 90 17.23 39.23 41.67
CA LYS A 90 15.96 38.66 42.16
C LYS A 90 14.75 39.56 41.87
N GLY A 91 14.96 40.64 41.11
CA GLY A 91 13.93 41.63 40.78
C GLY A 91 13.11 41.30 39.53
N ASN A 92 13.75 40.79 38.48
CA ASN A 92 13.08 40.63 37.18
C ASN A 92 12.21 39.37 37.06
N GLU A 93 12.51 38.26 37.75
CA GLU A 93 11.69 37.04 37.63
C GLU A 93 10.25 37.26 38.12
N LYS A 94 10.09 37.99 39.22
CA LYS A 94 8.78 38.31 39.78
C LYS A 94 8.00 39.28 38.88
N GLU A 95 8.69 40.27 38.31
CA GLU A 95 8.08 41.27 37.43
C GLU A 95 7.70 40.66 36.06
N ILE A 96 8.53 39.77 35.52
CA ILE A 96 8.24 38.98 34.32
C ILE A 96 7.05 38.05 34.57
N ALA A 97 7.02 37.34 35.71
CA ALA A 97 5.90 36.47 36.07
C ALA A 97 4.57 37.25 36.22
N VAL A 98 4.60 38.45 36.81
CA VAL A 98 3.42 39.32 36.93
C VAL A 98 2.95 39.81 35.56
N ARG A 99 3.88 40.16 34.66
CA ARG A 99 3.53 40.58 33.28
C ARG A 99 2.96 39.43 32.44
N ILE A 100 3.49 38.22 32.60
CA ILE A 100 2.95 37.00 31.98
C ILE A 100 1.54 36.69 32.52
N ALA A 101 1.35 36.78 33.83
CA ALA A 101 0.05 36.58 34.47
C ALA A 101 -0.98 37.64 34.00
N ALA A 102 -0.58 38.91 33.94
CA ALA A 102 -1.43 40.00 33.46
C ALA A 102 -1.82 39.83 31.97
N TYR A 103 -0.91 39.33 31.13
CA TYR A 103 -1.18 38.98 29.74
C TYR A 103 -2.24 37.85 29.63
N PHE A 104 -2.13 36.83 30.48
CA PHE A 104 -3.08 35.72 30.54
C PHE A 104 -4.49 36.17 30.96
N VAL A 105 -4.58 37.05 31.97
CA VAL A 105 -5.84 37.55 32.53
C VAL A 105 -6.53 38.56 31.60
N ARG A 106 -5.77 39.38 30.88
CA ARG A 106 -6.30 40.44 30.00
C ARG A 106 -6.96 39.90 28.73
N ASN A 107 -6.46 38.79 28.18
CA ASN A 107 -6.94 38.21 26.92
C ASN A 107 -7.69 36.88 27.11
N LYS A 108 -8.57 36.79 28.12
CA LYS A 108 -9.37 35.58 28.41
C LYS A 108 -10.07 34.98 27.19
N LYS A 109 -10.57 35.81 26.27
CA LYS A 109 -11.24 35.38 25.03
C LYS A 109 -10.29 34.60 24.11
N THR A 110 -9.03 35.02 23.98
CA THR A 110 -8.02 34.36 23.14
C THR A 110 -7.65 32.98 23.69
N TRP A 111 -7.51 32.84 25.01
CA TRP A 111 -7.26 31.54 25.64
C TRP A 111 -8.46 30.59 25.50
N ILE A 112 -9.68 31.11 25.60
CA ILE A 112 -10.90 30.33 25.31
C ILE A 112 -10.90 29.86 23.85
N THR A 113 -10.59 30.73 22.89
CA THR A 113 -10.51 30.31 21.47
C THR A 113 -9.42 29.27 21.23
N ILE A 114 -8.25 29.40 21.85
CA ILE A 114 -7.16 28.41 21.74
C ILE A 114 -7.60 27.08 22.35
N ALA A 115 -8.22 27.09 23.53
CA ALA A 115 -8.72 25.88 24.17
C ALA A 115 -9.79 25.18 23.32
N VAL A 116 -10.72 25.93 22.72
CA VAL A 116 -11.71 25.40 21.78
C VAL A 116 -11.03 24.79 20.56
N CYS A 117 -10.05 25.47 19.96
CA CYS A 117 -9.29 24.92 18.83
C CYS A 117 -8.56 23.62 19.19
N VAL A 118 -7.97 23.53 20.39
CA VAL A 118 -7.29 22.32 20.87
C VAL A 118 -8.29 21.18 21.08
N VAL A 119 -9.43 21.44 21.71
CA VAL A 119 -10.49 20.43 21.88
C VAL A 119 -11.02 19.95 20.53
N CYS A 120 -11.31 20.87 19.61
CA CYS A 120 -11.71 20.55 18.25
C CYS A 120 -10.66 19.70 17.53
N ALA A 121 -9.37 20.02 17.68
CA ALA A 121 -8.28 19.24 17.10
C ALA A 121 -8.18 17.83 17.68
N ILE A 122 -8.37 17.66 19.00
CA ILE A 122 -8.37 16.34 19.65
C ILE A 122 -9.59 15.52 19.19
N CYS A 123 -10.78 16.11 19.16
CA CYS A 123 -11.99 15.45 18.67
C CYS A 123 -11.82 15.02 17.20
N LEU A 124 -11.33 15.92 16.34
CA LEU A 124 -11.07 15.63 14.94
C LEU A 124 -10.03 14.51 14.77
N SER A 125 -8.93 14.59 15.52
CA SER A 125 -7.90 13.55 15.53
C SER A 125 -8.46 12.20 15.95
N SER A 126 -9.25 12.14 17.02
CA SER A 126 -9.87 10.90 17.49
C SER A 126 -10.81 10.28 16.45
N TYR A 127 -11.57 11.12 15.74
CA TYR A 127 -12.45 10.68 14.65
C TYR A 127 -11.65 10.13 13.47
N LEU A 128 -10.60 10.82 13.04
CA LEU A 128 -9.72 10.37 11.95
C LEU A 128 -9.01 9.06 12.30
N ILE A 129 -8.54 8.89 13.54
CA ILE A 129 -7.94 7.64 14.03
C ILE A 129 -8.98 6.50 14.00
N SER A 130 -10.22 6.76 14.43
CA SER A 130 -11.29 5.75 14.35
C SER A 130 -11.60 5.34 12.91
N CYS A 131 -11.61 6.29 11.99
CA CYS A 131 -11.81 6.05 10.56
C CYS A 131 -10.67 5.23 9.97
N MET A 132 -9.41 5.56 10.29
CA MET A 132 -8.24 4.82 9.83
C MET A 132 -8.21 3.40 10.39
N ASN A 133 -8.68 3.21 11.63
CA ASN A 133 -8.79 1.88 12.23
C ASN A 133 -9.82 0.98 11.51
N ASP A 134 -10.89 1.53 10.92
CA ASP A 134 -11.81 0.72 10.10
C ASP A 134 -11.12 0.19 8.83
N VAL A 135 -10.25 1.00 8.23
CA VAL A 135 -9.56 0.64 6.99
C VAL A 135 -8.42 -0.35 7.22
N LEU A 136 -7.57 -0.08 8.21
CA LEU A 136 -6.32 -0.81 8.44
C LEU A 136 -6.39 -1.84 9.58
N ALA A 137 -7.48 -1.83 10.37
CA ALA A 137 -7.65 -2.70 11.53
C ALA A 137 -6.46 -2.72 12.51
N ILE A 138 -5.87 -1.55 12.75
CA ILE A 138 -4.72 -1.40 13.65
C ILE A 138 -5.14 -1.79 15.08
N ARG A 139 -4.51 -2.85 15.62
CA ARG A 139 -4.74 -3.42 16.97
C ARG A 139 -6.10 -4.13 17.16
N ARG A 140 -6.71 -4.66 16.09
CA ARG A 140 -7.88 -5.52 16.22
C ARG A 140 -7.44 -6.98 16.35
N ASP A 141 -7.38 -7.48 17.56
CA ASP A 141 -7.14 -8.90 17.82
C ASP A 141 -8.47 -9.54 18.19
N SER A 142 -9.17 -10.06 17.17
CA SER A 142 -10.48 -10.68 17.32
C SER A 142 -10.54 -11.94 16.48
N GLU A 143 -10.83 -13.07 17.12
CA GLU A 143 -11.10 -14.35 16.46
C GLU A 143 -12.57 -14.52 16.05
N ASN A 144 -13.42 -13.50 16.29
CA ASN A 144 -14.82 -13.55 15.87
C ASN A 144 -14.91 -13.54 14.33
N VAL A 145 -15.21 -14.72 13.77
CA VAL A 145 -15.55 -14.92 12.36
C VAL A 145 -17.03 -14.64 12.16
N ILE A 146 -17.35 -13.85 11.14
CA ILE A 146 -18.71 -13.57 10.67
C ILE A 146 -18.83 -14.08 9.24
N SER A 147 -19.93 -14.75 8.93
CA SER A 147 -20.29 -15.07 7.55
C SER A 147 -20.92 -13.86 6.87
N VAL A 148 -20.35 -13.45 5.74
CA VAL A 148 -20.87 -12.36 4.91
C VAL A 148 -21.22 -12.93 3.56
N THR A 149 -22.46 -12.69 3.11
CA THR A 149 -22.90 -13.07 1.77
C THR A 149 -22.73 -11.87 0.85
N ILE A 150 -21.91 -12.02 -0.19
CA ILE A 150 -21.75 -11.03 -1.25
C ILE A 150 -22.65 -11.44 -2.42
N PRO A 151 -23.66 -10.62 -2.80
CA PRO A 151 -24.49 -10.91 -3.96
C PRO A 151 -23.73 -10.71 -5.28
N ALA A 152 -24.25 -11.31 -6.36
CA ALA A 152 -23.71 -11.09 -7.69
C ALA A 152 -23.85 -9.61 -8.10
N GLU A 153 -22.93 -9.14 -8.95
CA GLU A 153 -22.94 -7.77 -9.50
C GLU A 153 -22.94 -6.63 -8.47
N THR A 154 -22.33 -6.86 -7.30
CA THR A 154 -22.20 -5.86 -6.23
C THR A 154 -21.05 -4.90 -6.50
N ASN A 155 -21.28 -3.59 -6.42
CA ASN A 155 -20.20 -2.59 -6.50
C ASN A 155 -19.51 -2.38 -5.14
N THR A 156 -18.37 -1.68 -5.10
CA THR A 156 -17.64 -1.44 -3.84
C THR A 156 -18.48 -0.70 -2.79
N SER A 157 -19.35 0.21 -3.23
CA SER A 157 -20.23 0.95 -2.31
C SER A 157 -21.25 0.05 -1.62
N ASP A 158 -21.76 -0.95 -2.33
CA ASP A 158 -22.72 -1.94 -1.84
C ASP A 158 -22.02 -2.96 -0.94
N VAL A 159 -20.82 -3.43 -1.31
CA VAL A 159 -19.99 -4.25 -0.43
C VAL A 159 -19.72 -3.52 0.89
N ILE A 160 -19.36 -2.23 0.85
CA ILE A 160 -19.15 -1.44 2.07
C ILE A 160 -20.44 -1.28 2.88
N ASN A 161 -21.61 -1.19 2.25
CA ASN A 161 -22.89 -1.20 2.96
C ASN A 161 -23.09 -2.54 3.68
N ILE A 162 -22.88 -3.66 2.99
CA ILE A 162 -22.99 -5.01 3.55
C ILE A 162 -22.03 -5.18 4.75
N LEU A 163 -20.79 -4.69 4.64
CA LEU A 163 -19.82 -4.70 5.74
C LEU A 163 -20.31 -3.90 6.95
N LYS A 164 -21.00 -2.78 6.70
CA LYS A 164 -21.56 -1.94 7.78
C LYS A 164 -22.73 -2.64 8.47
N ASP A 165 -23.61 -3.25 7.70
CA ASP A 165 -24.80 -3.93 8.19
C ASP A 165 -24.45 -5.18 9.00
N ASN A 166 -23.36 -5.86 8.63
CA ASN A 166 -22.77 -6.98 9.40
C ASN A 166 -21.90 -6.52 10.59
N GLY A 167 -21.82 -5.21 10.86
CA GLY A 167 -21.07 -4.67 12.00
C GLY A 167 -19.55 -4.81 11.92
N LEU A 168 -18.99 -5.03 10.72
CA LEU A 168 -17.55 -5.16 10.48
C LEU A 168 -16.86 -3.78 10.42
N ILE A 169 -17.60 -2.73 10.05
CA ILE A 169 -17.11 -1.35 9.95
C ILE A 169 -18.00 -0.36 10.72
N LYS A 170 -17.43 0.75 11.19
CA LYS A 170 -18.19 1.80 11.88
C LYS A 170 -18.58 2.93 10.92
N HIS A 171 -17.65 3.40 10.11
CA HIS A 171 -17.77 4.64 9.33
C HIS A 171 -17.89 4.38 7.82
N LYS A 172 -19.10 4.04 7.34
CA LYS A 172 -19.34 3.70 5.92
C LYS A 172 -18.93 4.80 4.95
N HIS A 173 -19.18 6.07 5.27
CA HIS A 173 -18.87 7.20 4.39
C HIS A 173 -17.37 7.39 4.19
N PHE A 174 -16.59 7.24 5.25
CA PHE A 174 -15.14 7.29 5.17
C PHE A 174 -14.60 6.11 4.34
N CYS A 175 -15.12 4.90 4.55
CA CYS A 175 -14.70 3.73 3.80
C CYS A 175 -14.99 3.87 2.30
N LYS A 176 -16.17 4.40 1.93
CA LYS A 176 -16.51 4.67 0.51
C LYS A 176 -15.57 5.70 -0.11
N MET A 177 -15.31 6.79 0.62
CA MET A 177 -14.37 7.83 0.19
C MET A 177 -12.96 7.25 0.01
N PHE A 178 -12.49 6.47 0.98
CA PHE A 178 -11.19 5.82 0.94
C PHE A 178 -11.05 4.88 -0.26
N ALA A 179 -12.03 4.00 -0.48
CA ALA A 179 -12.03 3.08 -1.62
C ALA A 179 -11.96 3.84 -2.95
N LYS A 180 -12.70 4.94 -3.07
CA LYS A 180 -12.67 5.79 -4.27
C LYS A 180 -11.33 6.49 -4.47
N ILE A 181 -10.73 7.06 -3.41
CA ILE A 181 -9.42 7.74 -3.47
C ILE A 181 -8.30 6.75 -3.81
N MET A 182 -8.36 5.54 -3.27
CA MET A 182 -7.39 4.49 -3.54
C MET A 182 -7.61 3.78 -4.88
N ASN A 183 -8.56 4.24 -5.69
CA ASN A 183 -8.95 3.61 -6.96
C ASN A 183 -9.21 2.10 -6.81
N TYR A 184 -9.87 1.70 -5.71
CA TYR A 184 -10.42 0.35 -5.61
C TYR A 184 -11.47 0.21 -6.71
N ARG A 185 -11.09 -0.50 -7.78
CA ARG A 185 -11.96 -0.76 -8.93
C ARG A 185 -13.15 -1.60 -8.48
N ASP A 186 -14.33 -1.26 -8.99
CA ASP A 186 -15.60 -1.98 -8.76
C ASP A 186 -15.65 -3.35 -9.47
N ASP A 187 -14.54 -3.79 -10.04
CA ASP A 187 -14.47 -5.04 -10.76
C ASP A 187 -14.03 -6.21 -9.87
N ASN A 188 -14.47 -7.39 -10.28
CA ASN A 188 -13.99 -8.68 -9.79
C ASN A 188 -14.42 -9.07 -8.36
N TYR A 189 -15.45 -8.46 -7.77
CA TYR A 189 -16.03 -9.03 -6.54
C TYR A 189 -16.77 -10.31 -6.87
N MET A 190 -16.31 -11.45 -6.36
CA MET A 190 -16.96 -12.73 -6.56
C MET A 190 -18.13 -12.86 -5.58
N SER A 191 -19.27 -13.36 -6.06
CA SER A 191 -20.39 -13.61 -5.17
C SER A 191 -20.18 -14.90 -4.38
N GLY A 192 -20.81 -14.97 -3.22
CA GLY A 192 -20.73 -16.16 -2.36
C GLY A 192 -20.65 -15.82 -0.88
N ILE A 193 -20.44 -16.87 -0.09
CA ILE A 193 -20.34 -16.79 1.36
C ILE A 193 -18.87 -16.72 1.76
N TYR A 194 -18.51 -15.66 2.45
CA TYR A 194 -17.17 -15.41 2.96
C TYR A 194 -17.14 -15.44 4.47
N TYR A 195 -16.10 -16.04 5.03
CA TYR A 195 -15.86 -16.08 6.47
C TYR A 195 -14.78 -15.04 6.80
N ILE A 196 -15.22 -13.92 7.37
CA ILE A 196 -14.38 -12.74 7.61
C ILE A 196 -14.26 -12.50 9.12
N THR A 197 -13.05 -12.21 9.60
CA THR A 197 -12.86 -11.85 11.01
C THR A 197 -13.07 -10.35 11.23
N LYS A 198 -13.60 -9.95 12.39
CA LYS A 198 -13.68 -8.53 12.80
C LYS A 198 -12.31 -7.84 12.90
N SER A 199 -11.23 -8.62 12.96
CA SER A 199 -9.85 -8.17 12.93
C SER A 199 -9.35 -7.73 11.55
N MET A 200 -10.08 -8.04 10.47
CA MET A 200 -9.72 -7.55 9.14
C MET A 200 -10.09 -6.07 8.99
N GLY A 201 -9.25 -5.32 8.27
CA GLY A 201 -9.57 -3.96 7.81
C GLY A 201 -10.37 -4.00 6.52
N VAL A 202 -11.05 -2.91 6.17
CA VAL A 202 -11.84 -2.80 4.92
C VAL A 202 -11.01 -3.19 3.71
N GLU A 203 -9.75 -2.75 3.64
CA GLU A 203 -8.84 -3.07 2.54
C GLU A 203 -8.67 -4.59 2.35
N LYS A 204 -8.47 -5.31 3.47
CA LYS A 204 -8.33 -6.76 3.47
C LYS A 204 -9.64 -7.47 3.15
N MET A 205 -10.77 -6.95 3.64
CA MET A 205 -12.09 -7.50 3.33
C MET A 205 -12.41 -7.36 1.84
N LEU A 206 -12.25 -6.17 1.27
CA LEU A 206 -12.49 -5.91 -0.16
C LEU A 206 -11.61 -6.78 -1.05
N SER A 207 -10.32 -6.92 -0.74
CA SER A 207 -9.43 -7.80 -1.49
C SER A 207 -9.79 -9.29 -1.35
N THR A 208 -10.30 -9.71 -0.19
CA THR A 208 -10.76 -11.09 0.03
C THR A 208 -11.97 -11.41 -0.86
N PHE A 209 -12.89 -10.48 -1.01
CA PHE A 209 -14.06 -10.65 -1.91
C PHE A 209 -13.70 -10.65 -3.39
N LYS A 210 -12.48 -10.25 -3.75
CA LYS A 210 -11.96 -10.42 -5.12
C LYS A 210 -11.33 -11.78 -5.38
N SER A 211 -11.26 -12.62 -4.35
CA SER A 211 -10.76 -13.98 -4.43
C SER A 211 -11.92 -14.97 -4.26
N PRO A 212 -11.78 -16.22 -4.73
CA PRO A 212 -12.83 -17.19 -4.58
C PRO A 212 -13.20 -17.44 -3.11
N PRO A 213 -14.50 -17.60 -2.81
CA PRO A 213 -14.94 -17.92 -1.46
C PRO A 213 -14.37 -19.28 -1.03
N SER A 214 -13.95 -19.41 0.23
CA SER A 214 -13.28 -20.61 0.75
C SER A 214 -14.13 -21.89 0.69
N THR A 215 -15.44 -21.77 0.47
CA THR A 215 -16.38 -22.90 0.36
C THR A 215 -17.24 -22.82 -0.91
N GLY A 216 -16.76 -22.15 -1.97
CA GLY A 216 -17.51 -22.03 -3.21
C GLY A 216 -17.70 -23.38 -3.93
N GLU A 217 -18.95 -23.71 -4.30
CA GLU A 217 -19.22 -24.83 -5.20
C GLU A 217 -18.69 -24.49 -6.59
N THR A 218 -17.91 -25.41 -7.19
CA THR A 218 -17.36 -25.24 -8.54
C THR A 218 -18.07 -26.13 -9.55
N VAL A 219 -18.12 -25.67 -10.79
CA VAL A 219 -18.63 -26.42 -11.94
C VAL A 219 -17.61 -26.37 -13.08
N ARG A 220 -17.33 -27.54 -13.66
CA ARG A 220 -16.45 -27.68 -14.82
C ARG A 220 -17.27 -27.64 -16.10
N LEU A 221 -17.01 -26.68 -16.97
CA LEU A 221 -17.73 -26.48 -18.23
C LEU A 221 -16.77 -26.46 -19.42
N SER A 222 -17.06 -27.29 -20.43
CA SER A 222 -16.33 -27.30 -21.71
C SER A 222 -17.07 -26.51 -22.78
N PHE A 223 -16.37 -25.65 -23.51
CA PHE A 223 -16.92 -24.85 -24.60
C PHE A 223 -16.19 -25.22 -25.90
N PRO A 224 -16.79 -26.08 -26.74
CA PRO A 224 -16.25 -26.42 -28.06
C PRO A 224 -16.08 -25.21 -28.97
N GLU A 225 -15.18 -25.33 -29.94
CA GLU A 225 -15.06 -24.36 -31.04
C GLU A 225 -16.38 -24.21 -31.79
N GLY A 226 -16.64 -23.01 -32.30
CA GLY A 226 -17.88 -22.67 -33.02
C GLY A 226 -19.06 -22.31 -32.13
N TYR A 227 -18.90 -22.30 -30.80
CA TYR A 227 -19.89 -21.71 -29.90
C TYR A 227 -19.99 -20.20 -30.11
N THR A 228 -21.22 -19.71 -30.26
CA THR A 228 -21.53 -18.28 -30.24
C THR A 228 -21.49 -17.73 -28.82
N ALA A 229 -21.31 -16.42 -28.64
CA ALA A 229 -21.37 -15.85 -27.29
C ALA A 229 -22.70 -16.14 -26.59
N ASP A 230 -23.83 -16.10 -27.31
CA ASP A 230 -25.16 -16.39 -26.75
C ASP A 230 -25.23 -17.83 -26.20
N GLN A 231 -24.70 -18.82 -26.92
CA GLN A 231 -24.63 -20.21 -26.45
C GLN A 231 -23.72 -20.39 -25.22
N ILE A 232 -22.63 -19.60 -25.15
CA ILE A 232 -21.77 -19.57 -23.97
C ILE A 232 -22.56 -19.03 -22.78
N VAL A 233 -23.28 -17.92 -22.94
CA VAL A 233 -24.07 -17.29 -21.87
C VAL A 233 -25.19 -18.21 -21.38
N GLU A 234 -25.96 -18.81 -22.28
CA GLU A 234 -27.02 -19.77 -21.92
C GLU A 234 -26.46 -20.94 -21.12
N LYS A 235 -25.27 -21.44 -21.49
CA LYS A 235 -24.61 -22.51 -20.75
C LYS A 235 -24.15 -22.05 -19.38
N LEU A 236 -23.59 -20.86 -19.24
CA LEU A 236 -23.18 -20.31 -17.94
C LEU A 236 -24.37 -20.15 -16.98
N GLU A 237 -25.51 -19.66 -17.49
CA GLU A 237 -26.73 -19.52 -16.70
C GLU A 237 -27.33 -20.85 -16.29
N LYS A 238 -27.42 -21.81 -17.22
CA LYS A 238 -27.95 -23.16 -16.94
C LYS A 238 -27.21 -23.87 -15.80
N TYR A 239 -25.92 -23.62 -15.66
CA TYR A 239 -25.08 -24.23 -14.62
C TYR A 239 -24.87 -23.31 -13.40
N GLU A 240 -25.70 -22.27 -13.28
CA GLU A 240 -25.73 -21.36 -12.13
C GLU A 240 -24.41 -20.61 -11.91
N VAL A 241 -23.59 -20.44 -12.96
CA VAL A 241 -22.36 -19.65 -12.86
C VAL A 241 -22.71 -18.19 -12.70
N CYS A 242 -23.56 -17.66 -13.57
CA CYS A 242 -24.05 -16.28 -13.50
C CYS A 242 -25.31 -16.14 -14.37
N SER A 243 -26.18 -15.18 -14.06
CA SER A 243 -27.37 -14.91 -14.90
C SER A 243 -26.98 -14.37 -16.27
N ALA A 244 -27.76 -14.68 -17.30
CA ALA A 244 -27.49 -14.21 -18.65
C ALA A 244 -27.46 -12.67 -18.74
N ASP A 245 -28.40 -12.01 -18.06
CA ASP A 245 -28.48 -10.55 -17.99
C ASP A 245 -27.21 -9.91 -17.43
N ALA A 246 -26.62 -10.51 -16.38
CA ALA A 246 -25.38 -10.04 -15.79
C ALA A 246 -24.20 -10.14 -16.76
N ILE A 247 -24.05 -11.27 -17.48
CA ILE A 247 -23.03 -11.42 -18.52
C ILE A 247 -23.21 -10.39 -19.62
N TYR A 248 -24.42 -10.25 -20.16
CA TYR A 248 -24.66 -9.30 -21.23
C TYR A 248 -24.45 -7.85 -20.81
N LYS A 249 -24.80 -7.52 -19.56
CA LYS A 249 -24.50 -6.21 -18.99
C LYS A 249 -23.00 -6.00 -18.87
N ALA A 250 -22.26 -6.97 -18.32
CA ALA A 250 -20.82 -6.88 -18.17
C ALA A 250 -20.11 -6.73 -19.52
N MET A 251 -20.53 -7.46 -20.55
CA MET A 251 -19.99 -7.33 -21.92
C MET A 251 -20.16 -5.93 -22.53
N ARG A 252 -21.21 -5.19 -22.12
CA ARG A 252 -21.51 -3.84 -22.63
C ARG A 252 -20.88 -2.72 -21.80
N GLU A 253 -20.94 -2.85 -20.47
CA GLU A 253 -20.64 -1.76 -19.54
C GLU A 253 -19.21 -1.81 -18.98
N VAL A 254 -18.61 -3.00 -18.87
CA VAL A 254 -17.25 -3.13 -18.31
C VAL A 254 -16.21 -2.84 -19.39
N ASP A 255 -15.31 -1.90 -19.09
CA ASP A 255 -14.21 -1.57 -20.00
C ASP A 255 -13.02 -2.52 -19.84
N PHE A 256 -13.04 -3.58 -20.65
CA PHE A 256 -11.94 -4.55 -20.76
C PHE A 256 -10.74 -4.02 -21.58
N SER A 257 -10.87 -2.89 -22.30
CA SER A 257 -9.80 -2.37 -23.17
C SER A 257 -8.58 -1.86 -22.41
N SER A 258 -8.76 -1.52 -21.13
CA SER A 258 -7.68 -1.16 -20.22
C SER A 258 -6.80 -2.35 -19.81
N GLU A 259 -7.36 -3.56 -19.86
CA GLU A 259 -6.71 -4.81 -19.43
C GLU A 259 -6.18 -5.62 -20.62
N TYR A 260 -6.86 -5.56 -21.77
CA TYR A 260 -6.58 -6.38 -22.95
C TYR A 260 -6.37 -5.52 -24.19
N THR A 261 -5.15 -5.50 -24.73
CA THR A 261 -4.77 -4.66 -25.88
C THR A 261 -5.49 -5.03 -27.17
N PHE A 262 -5.81 -6.31 -27.38
CA PHE A 262 -6.57 -6.78 -28.53
C PHE A 262 -8.03 -6.28 -28.53
N ILE A 263 -8.62 -6.04 -27.35
CA ILE A 263 -9.95 -5.40 -27.25
C ILE A 263 -9.86 -3.90 -27.55
N LYS A 264 -8.74 -3.27 -27.20
CA LYS A 264 -8.52 -1.83 -27.46
C LYS A 264 -8.35 -1.52 -28.94
N ASN A 265 -7.66 -2.39 -29.67
CA ASN A 265 -7.34 -2.21 -31.08
C ASN A 265 -8.43 -2.74 -32.02
N GLU A 266 -9.56 -3.18 -31.47
CA GLU A 266 -10.58 -3.89 -32.21
C GLU A 266 -11.28 -2.98 -33.25
N PRO A 267 -11.23 -3.34 -34.55
CA PRO A 267 -11.96 -2.62 -35.59
C PRO A 267 -13.47 -2.92 -35.54
N ASN A 268 -14.29 -1.95 -35.95
CA ASN A 268 -15.75 -2.12 -36.16
C ASN A 268 -16.56 -2.57 -34.93
N LYS A 269 -16.17 -2.15 -33.72
CA LYS A 269 -16.88 -2.45 -32.46
C LYS A 269 -18.39 -2.19 -32.53
N GLU A 270 -18.82 -1.15 -33.25
CA GLU A 270 -20.23 -0.77 -33.39
C GLU A 270 -21.03 -1.62 -34.40
N GLN A 271 -20.37 -2.39 -35.27
CA GLN A 271 -21.02 -3.17 -36.33
C GLN A 271 -21.17 -4.66 -35.96
N ARG A 272 -20.66 -5.09 -34.80
CA ARG A 272 -20.75 -6.49 -34.37
C ARG A 272 -22.12 -6.77 -33.75
N TYR A 273 -22.66 -7.94 -34.09
CA TYR A 273 -23.90 -8.45 -33.48
C TYR A 273 -23.77 -8.60 -31.95
N ARG A 274 -22.59 -9.03 -31.47
CA ARG A 274 -22.28 -9.17 -30.04
C ARG A 274 -20.90 -8.64 -29.70
N SER A 275 -20.80 -7.90 -28.60
CA SER A 275 -19.51 -7.52 -28.00
C SER A 275 -18.73 -8.76 -27.59
N LEU A 276 -17.41 -8.77 -27.73
CA LEU A 276 -16.53 -9.90 -27.37
C LEU A 276 -16.79 -11.22 -28.15
N GLU A 277 -17.64 -11.20 -29.18
CA GLU A 277 -17.83 -12.35 -30.07
C GLU A 277 -16.50 -12.75 -30.71
N GLY A 278 -16.11 -14.02 -30.56
CA GLY A 278 -14.83 -14.53 -31.05
C GLY A 278 -13.62 -14.32 -30.12
N TYR A 279 -13.76 -13.53 -29.04
CA TYR A 279 -12.73 -13.38 -28.01
C TYR A 279 -12.95 -14.31 -26.80
N LEU A 280 -14.16 -14.84 -26.64
CA LEU A 280 -14.44 -15.85 -25.63
C LEU A 280 -13.84 -17.20 -26.05
N TYR A 281 -12.57 -17.43 -25.68
CA TYR A 281 -11.80 -18.55 -26.19
C TYR A 281 -12.43 -19.91 -25.83
N PRO A 282 -12.58 -20.85 -26.78
CA PRO A 282 -13.14 -22.17 -26.51
C PRO A 282 -12.12 -23.06 -25.77
N ASP A 283 -12.46 -23.50 -24.57
CA ASP A 283 -11.68 -24.44 -23.77
C ASP A 283 -12.58 -25.05 -22.67
N THR A 284 -11.98 -25.82 -21.76
CA THR A 284 -12.64 -26.26 -20.52
C THR A 284 -12.20 -25.40 -19.34
N TYR A 285 -13.17 -24.90 -18.59
CA TYR A 285 -12.98 -24.00 -17.47
C TYR A 285 -13.65 -24.53 -16.21
N ASP A 286 -13.07 -24.19 -15.06
CA ASP A 286 -13.68 -24.39 -13.75
C ASP A 286 -14.19 -23.03 -13.26
N PHE A 287 -15.51 -22.92 -13.06
CA PHE A 287 -16.17 -21.71 -12.57
C PHE A 287 -16.77 -21.94 -11.19
N TYR A 288 -16.95 -20.87 -10.43
CA TYR A 288 -17.76 -20.92 -9.21
C TYR A 288 -19.24 -20.69 -9.54
N LYS A 289 -20.14 -21.34 -8.81
CA LYS A 289 -21.55 -20.98 -8.86
C LYS A 289 -21.75 -19.58 -8.28
N GLY A 290 -22.51 -18.75 -8.97
CA GLY A 290 -22.70 -17.34 -8.65
C GLY A 290 -21.46 -16.48 -8.90
N GLU A 291 -20.48 -16.92 -9.67
CA GLU A 291 -19.34 -16.08 -10.02
C GLU A 291 -19.77 -14.75 -10.69
N ASN A 292 -19.02 -13.67 -10.45
CA ASN A 292 -19.32 -12.37 -11.07
C ASN A 292 -19.12 -12.43 -12.58
N ALA A 293 -20.05 -11.86 -13.34
CA ALA A 293 -20.05 -11.91 -14.79
C ALA A 293 -18.75 -11.35 -15.41
N SER A 294 -18.21 -10.26 -14.84
CA SER A 294 -16.96 -9.67 -15.33
C SER A 294 -15.74 -10.55 -15.04
N SER A 295 -15.73 -11.31 -13.94
CA SER A 295 -14.69 -12.31 -13.64
C SER A 295 -14.75 -13.47 -14.64
N VAL A 296 -15.95 -13.99 -14.91
CA VAL A 296 -16.19 -15.05 -15.89
C VAL A 296 -15.68 -14.64 -17.28
N ILE A 297 -16.01 -13.42 -17.73
CA ILE A 297 -15.51 -12.88 -19.00
C ILE A 297 -13.98 -12.78 -18.99
N ARG A 298 -13.36 -12.26 -17.92
CA ARG A 298 -11.89 -12.20 -17.81
C ARG A 298 -11.25 -13.58 -17.87
N THR A 299 -11.87 -14.62 -17.33
CA THR A 299 -11.37 -16.00 -17.45
C THR A 299 -11.25 -16.44 -18.91
N PHE A 300 -12.23 -16.12 -19.75
CA PHE A 300 -12.15 -16.38 -21.18
C PHE A 300 -11.08 -15.52 -21.87
N LEU A 301 -11.07 -14.20 -21.62
CA LEU A 301 -10.13 -13.26 -22.24
C LEU A 301 -8.66 -13.54 -21.85
N ASN A 302 -8.42 -13.94 -20.60
CA ASN A 302 -7.11 -14.37 -20.12
C ASN A 302 -6.63 -15.62 -20.88
N ASN A 303 -7.52 -16.58 -21.15
CA ASN A 303 -7.15 -17.75 -21.93
C ASN A 303 -6.89 -17.38 -23.40
N PHE A 304 -7.70 -16.49 -23.97
CA PHE A 304 -7.46 -15.94 -25.32
C PHE A 304 -6.06 -15.35 -25.41
N GLN A 305 -5.71 -14.41 -24.51
CA GLN A 305 -4.38 -13.78 -24.48
C GLN A 305 -3.25 -14.79 -24.31
N LYS A 306 -3.46 -15.82 -23.48
CA LYS A 306 -2.46 -16.87 -23.25
C LYS A 306 -2.21 -17.73 -24.50
N LYS A 307 -3.26 -17.97 -25.29
CA LYS A 307 -3.19 -18.80 -26.50
C LYS A 307 -2.76 -17.99 -27.73
N TRP A 308 -3.06 -16.69 -27.74
CA TRP A 308 -2.63 -15.74 -28.76
C TRP A 308 -1.18 -15.29 -28.50
N THR A 309 -0.23 -16.08 -29.00
CA THR A 309 1.21 -15.80 -28.87
C THR A 309 1.69 -14.73 -29.85
N ASP A 310 2.83 -14.10 -29.55
CA ASP A 310 3.48 -13.11 -30.41
C ASP A 310 3.74 -13.62 -31.84
N ASP A 311 3.97 -14.93 -32.02
CA ASP A 311 4.18 -15.51 -33.33
C ASP A 311 2.89 -15.60 -34.15
N TYR A 312 1.73 -15.74 -33.51
CA TYR A 312 0.45 -15.59 -34.19
C TYR A 312 0.19 -14.13 -34.56
N GLN A 313 0.51 -13.19 -33.68
CA GLN A 313 0.39 -11.76 -34.00
C GLN A 313 1.26 -11.37 -35.19
N LYS A 314 2.54 -11.76 -35.23
CA LYS A 314 3.44 -11.49 -36.36
C LYS A 314 2.91 -12.06 -37.68
N LYS A 315 2.30 -13.25 -37.65
CA LYS A 315 1.68 -13.85 -38.83
C LYS A 315 0.43 -13.08 -39.25
N ALA A 316 -0.39 -12.65 -38.30
CA ALA A 316 -1.56 -11.81 -38.58
C ALA A 316 -1.14 -10.49 -39.24
N ASP A 317 -0.13 -9.81 -38.67
CA ASP A 317 0.42 -8.57 -39.21
C ASP A 317 1.01 -8.77 -40.62
N ALA A 318 1.74 -9.88 -40.84
CA ALA A 318 2.29 -10.23 -42.15
C ALA A 318 1.20 -10.52 -43.20
N LEU A 319 0.04 -10.99 -42.77
CA LEU A 319 -1.14 -11.22 -43.60
C LEU A 319 -2.05 -9.98 -43.69
N ASN A 320 -1.68 -8.87 -43.04
CA ASN A 320 -2.47 -7.64 -42.93
C ASN A 320 -3.87 -7.90 -42.34
N ILE A 321 -3.97 -8.88 -41.43
CA ILE A 321 -5.18 -9.21 -40.68
C ILE A 321 -5.02 -8.57 -39.30
N VAL A 322 -5.93 -7.66 -38.95
CA VAL A 322 -5.96 -7.05 -37.62
C VAL A 322 -6.44 -8.10 -36.61
N GLY A 323 -5.64 -8.36 -35.59
CA GLY A 323 -5.98 -9.23 -34.45
C GLY A 323 -6.78 -8.51 -33.37
#